data_AF-A0AAV8Y8N4-F1
#
_entry.id   AF-A0AAV8Y8N4-F1
#
_cell.length_a   1.000
_cell.length_b   1.000
_cell.length_c   1.000
_cell.angle_alpha   90.00
_cell.angle_beta   90.00
_cell.angle_gamma   90.00
#
_symmetry.space_group_name_H-M   'P 1'
#
loop_
_entity.id
_entity.type
_entity.pdbx_description
1 polymer ?
#
loop_
_entity_poly.entity_id
_entity_poly.type
_entity_poly.pdbx_seq_one_letter_code
_entity_poly.pdbx_strand_id
1 'polypeptide(L)'
;MAHLTVTQIIEILILIGCGNKTRTQQEVCKLFNAKYPDNPITQCTVSKIESKFRETDDVKDLPKSGRPKITQDKKINIMLSMEKNPQSTFTPVAVENEVSQTTVLRILGEENYHPYKFQLVQELNEDDPDRRLQFCETMMNLCQTNSNLHQEILVSDEVTEPSKLHRYSEPYWSWTNPHWIIEAHTQHPQKLNVWAGIVANRIIGTFFLEETLTGERYLEFLQNYLIPALAVIFPNENDTDIPDNTLCFQQDGALRIMRAQF
;
A
#
# COMPACT_ATOMS: atom_id res chain seq x y z
N MET A 1 -49.22 -1.30 -5.51
CA MET A 1 -49.93 -0.85 -4.29
C MET A 1 -49.64 0.63 -4.13
N ALA A 2 -50.65 1.45 -3.84
CA ALA A 2 -50.47 2.85 -3.47
C ALA A 2 -49.39 2.94 -2.37
N HIS A 3 -48.37 3.78 -2.57
CA HIS A 3 -47.34 3.98 -1.57
C HIS A 3 -47.93 4.87 -0.45
N LEU A 4 -48.38 4.25 0.64
CA LEU A 4 -48.95 4.96 1.79
C LEU A 4 -47.83 5.39 2.72
N THR A 5 -47.90 6.63 3.20
CA THR A 5 -47.01 7.12 4.25
C THR A 5 -47.42 6.56 5.61
N VAL A 6 -46.49 6.50 6.57
CA VAL A 6 -46.78 6.05 7.95
C VAL A 6 -47.94 6.83 8.56
N THR A 7 -48.00 8.14 8.33
CA THR A 7 -49.10 9.01 8.79
C THR A 7 -50.44 8.60 8.19
N GLN A 8 -50.49 8.31 6.88
CA GLN A 8 -51.71 7.83 6.23
C GLN A 8 -52.16 6.46 6.77
N ILE A 9 -51.21 5.58 7.09
CA ILE A 9 -51.54 4.28 7.69
C ILE A 9 -52.12 4.46 9.11
N ILE A 10 -51.54 5.36 9.91
CA ILE A 10 -52.08 5.72 11.23
C ILE A 10 -53.48 6.31 11.10
N GLU A 11 -53.72 7.20 10.14
CA GLU A 11 -55.05 7.77 9.91
C GLU A 11 -56.09 6.69 9.54
N ILE A 12 -55.72 5.70 8.74
CA ILE A 12 -56.59 4.56 8.43
C ILE A 12 -56.94 3.78 9.72
N LEU A 13 -55.96 3.51 10.58
CA LEU A 13 -56.17 2.82 11.86
C LEU A 13 -57.05 3.64 12.82
N ILE A 14 -56.84 4.96 12.88
CA ILE A 14 -57.70 5.87 13.64
C ILE A 14 -59.13 5.83 13.09
N LEU A 15 -59.33 5.88 11.77
CA LEU A 15 -60.67 5.85 11.17
C LEU A 15 -61.43 4.55 11.47
N ILE A 16 -60.72 3.43 11.59
CA ILE A 16 -61.28 2.12 12.00
C ILE A 16 -61.78 2.17 13.46
N GLY A 17 -60.98 2.73 14.37
CA GLY A 17 -61.21 2.68 15.83
C GLY A 17 -61.65 3.99 16.52
N CYS A 18 -61.94 5.07 15.79
CA CYS A 18 -62.20 6.38 16.38
C CYS A 18 -63.54 6.43 17.14
N GLY A 19 -63.46 6.40 18.48
CA GLY A 19 -64.58 6.56 19.42
C GLY A 19 -65.40 5.28 19.64
N ASN A 20 -66.66 5.40 20.06
CA ASN A 20 -67.56 4.26 20.28
C ASN A 20 -68.16 3.68 18.96
N LYS A 21 -67.54 3.95 17.81
CA LYS A 21 -68.02 3.54 16.49
C LYS A 21 -66.96 2.68 15.80
N THR A 22 -67.22 1.39 15.67
CA THR A 22 -66.48 0.50 14.75
C THR A 22 -66.97 0.74 13.33
N ARG A 23 -66.20 1.47 12.53
CA ARG A 23 -66.51 1.65 11.10
C ARG A 23 -66.11 0.41 10.33
N THR A 24 -66.89 0.06 9.31
CA THR A 24 -66.53 -1.04 8.41
C THR A 24 -65.33 -0.63 7.53
N GLN A 25 -64.53 -1.59 7.07
CA GLN A 25 -63.37 -1.31 6.21
C GLN A 25 -63.77 -0.63 4.89
N GLN A 26 -65.01 -0.84 4.43
CA GLN A 26 -65.55 -0.20 3.24
C GLN A 26 -65.91 1.27 3.47
N GLU A 27 -66.40 1.63 4.66
CA GLU A 27 -66.63 3.03 5.04
C GLU A 27 -65.32 3.79 5.22
N VAL A 28 -64.32 3.17 5.85
CA VAL A 28 -62.98 3.75 6.01
C VAL A 28 -62.34 3.99 4.64
N CYS A 29 -62.45 3.04 3.73
CA CYS A 29 -61.99 3.19 2.34
C CYS A 29 -62.64 4.41 1.65
N LYS A 30 -63.97 4.56 1.76
CA LYS A 30 -64.70 5.71 1.19
C LYS A 30 -64.26 7.03 1.80
N LEU A 31 -64.14 7.11 3.13
CA LEU A 31 -63.73 8.33 3.83
C LEU A 31 -62.28 8.72 3.51
N PHE A 32 -61.38 7.73 3.46
CA PHE A 32 -59.99 7.96 3.12
C PHE A 32 -59.83 8.43 1.66
N ASN A 33 -60.53 7.78 0.72
CA ASN A 33 -60.48 8.17 -0.70
C ASN A 33 -61.13 9.53 -0.96
N ALA A 34 -62.13 9.92 -0.18
CA ALA A 34 -62.71 11.27 -0.24
C ALA A 34 -61.74 12.35 0.24
N LYS A 35 -60.88 12.02 1.22
CA LYS A 35 -59.84 12.92 1.75
C LYS A 35 -58.58 12.95 0.86
N TYR A 36 -58.25 11.83 0.22
CA TYR A 36 -57.07 11.67 -0.63
C TYR A 36 -57.46 11.16 -2.04
N PRO A 37 -58.06 12.01 -2.89
CA PRO A 37 -58.50 11.61 -4.23
C PRO A 37 -57.34 11.24 -5.16
N ASP A 38 -56.15 11.82 -4.93
CA ASP A 38 -54.96 11.58 -5.76
C ASP A 38 -54.28 10.23 -5.50
N ASN A 39 -54.61 9.55 -4.39
CA ASN A 39 -54.01 8.26 -4.03
C ASN A 39 -55.06 7.32 -3.43
N PRO A 40 -56.04 6.85 -4.24
CA PRO A 40 -57.13 6.04 -3.75
C PRO A 40 -56.64 4.65 -3.31
N ILE A 41 -57.15 4.20 -2.17
CA ILE A 41 -56.93 2.86 -1.63
C ILE A 41 -58.13 1.96 -1.88
N THR A 42 -57.91 0.65 -1.75
CA THR A 42 -58.99 -0.35 -1.82
C THR A 42 -59.37 -0.81 -0.42
N GLN A 43 -60.58 -1.38 -0.26
CA GLN A 43 -60.98 -2.01 1.00
C GLN A 43 -60.02 -3.14 1.40
N CYS A 44 -59.45 -3.87 0.44
CA CYS A 44 -58.45 -4.92 0.69
C CYS A 44 -57.18 -4.34 1.31
N THR A 45 -56.76 -3.13 0.89
CA THR A 45 -55.62 -2.42 1.49
C THR A 45 -55.88 -2.08 2.96
N VAL A 46 -57.08 -1.59 3.28
CA VAL A 46 -57.50 -1.30 4.67
C VAL A 46 -57.51 -2.57 5.51
N SER A 47 -58.06 -3.66 4.98
CA SER A 47 -58.08 -4.97 5.66
C SER A 47 -56.68 -5.50 5.94
N LYS A 48 -55.76 -5.44 4.95
CA LYS A 48 -54.36 -5.85 5.14
C LYS A 48 -53.63 -5.01 6.19
N ILE A 49 -53.88 -3.70 6.23
CA ILE A 49 -53.31 -2.80 7.23
C ILE A 49 -53.83 -3.15 8.63
N GLU A 50 -55.13 -3.37 8.78
CA GLU A 50 -55.73 -3.75 10.06
C GLU A 50 -55.21 -5.10 10.55
N SER A 51 -55.19 -6.12 9.70
CA SER A 51 -54.68 -7.45 10.05
C SER A 51 -53.21 -7.40 10.44
N LYS A 52 -52.36 -6.71 9.64
CA LYS A 52 -50.94 -6.51 9.96
C LYS A 52 -50.78 -5.85 11.33
N PHE A 53 -51.51 -4.77 11.58
CA PHE A 53 -51.43 -4.06 12.86
C PHE A 53 -51.88 -4.92 14.05
N ARG A 54 -52.95 -5.70 13.92
CA ARG A 54 -53.41 -6.63 14.97
C ARG A 54 -52.42 -7.77 15.25
N GLU A 55 -51.61 -8.15 14.28
CA GLU A 55 -50.62 -9.22 14.42
C GLU A 55 -49.28 -8.69 14.97
N THR A 56 -48.86 -7.48 14.59
CA THR A 56 -47.51 -6.96 14.90
C THR A 56 -47.49 -5.80 15.88
N ASP A 57 -48.64 -5.19 16.19
CA ASP A 57 -48.79 -3.92 16.96
C ASP A 57 -47.89 -2.77 16.45
N ASP A 58 -47.42 -2.87 15.20
CA ASP A 58 -46.53 -1.90 14.55
C ASP A 58 -47.04 -1.55 13.16
N VAL A 59 -46.89 -0.28 12.80
CA VAL A 59 -47.26 0.30 11.52
C VAL A 59 -46.13 0.12 10.49
N LYS A 60 -44.88 -0.02 10.94
CA LYS A 60 -43.70 -0.18 10.08
C LYS A 60 -43.73 -1.49 9.31
N ASP A 61 -43.08 -1.51 8.15
CA ASP A 61 -42.91 -2.73 7.39
C ASP A 61 -41.99 -3.70 8.11
N LEU A 62 -42.38 -4.97 8.10
CA LEU A 62 -41.53 -6.05 8.61
C LEU A 62 -40.24 -6.11 7.79
N PRO A 63 -39.11 -6.47 8.42
CA PRO A 63 -37.86 -6.70 7.70
C PRO A 63 -38.10 -7.77 6.63
N LYS A 64 -37.89 -7.38 5.37
CA LYS A 64 -37.99 -8.30 4.23
C LYS A 64 -36.87 -9.34 4.34
N SER A 65 -37.15 -10.59 4.00
CA SER A 65 -36.09 -11.59 3.85
C SER A 65 -35.12 -11.11 2.76
N GLY A 66 -33.89 -10.82 3.16
CA GLY A 66 -32.83 -10.42 2.24
C GLY A 66 -32.36 -11.60 1.39
N ARG A 67 -31.45 -11.31 0.45
CA ARG A 67 -30.74 -12.36 -0.30
C ARG A 67 -30.03 -13.31 0.69
N PRO A 68 -30.07 -14.65 0.48
CA PRO A 68 -29.35 -15.60 1.32
C PRO A 68 -27.87 -15.20 1.45
N LYS A 69 -27.38 -15.16 2.69
CA LYS A 69 -25.97 -14.96 2.97
C LYS A 69 -25.19 -16.25 2.66
N ILE A 70 -23.91 -16.09 2.38
CA ILE A 70 -23.00 -17.23 2.22
C ILE A 70 -22.86 -17.96 3.55
N THR A 71 -22.81 -19.30 3.47
CA THR A 71 -22.61 -20.18 4.62
C THR A 71 -21.25 -19.93 5.27
N GLN A 72 -21.20 -20.02 6.60
CA GLN A 72 -19.96 -19.84 7.36
C GLN A 72 -18.86 -20.81 6.92
N ASP A 73 -19.21 -22.05 6.55
CA ASP A 73 -18.25 -23.06 6.10
C ASP A 73 -17.50 -22.63 4.83
N LYS A 74 -18.21 -22.02 3.86
CA LYS A 74 -17.56 -21.48 2.66
C LYS A 74 -16.61 -20.34 3.00
N LYS A 75 -16.95 -19.52 4.00
CA LYS A 75 -16.10 -18.43 4.47
C LYS A 75 -14.79 -18.98 5.07
N ILE A 76 -14.90 -19.99 5.93
CA ILE A 76 -13.75 -20.68 6.55
C ILE A 76 -12.88 -21.33 5.48
N ASN A 77 -13.47 -22.04 4.52
CA ASN A 77 -12.71 -22.70 3.46
C ASN A 77 -11.92 -21.70 2.60
N ILE A 78 -12.52 -20.56 2.26
CA ILE A 78 -11.83 -19.49 1.52
C ILE A 78 -10.65 -18.95 2.31
N MET A 79 -10.80 -18.71 3.61
CA MET A 79 -9.70 -18.25 4.47
C MET A 79 -8.58 -19.29 4.56
N LEU A 80 -8.91 -20.56 4.75
CA LEU A 80 -7.94 -21.65 4.79
C LEU A 80 -7.18 -21.81 3.45
N SER A 81 -7.85 -21.67 2.31
CA SER A 81 -7.18 -21.71 1.00
C SER A 81 -6.18 -20.55 0.84
N MET A 82 -6.52 -19.35 1.36
CA MET A 82 -5.63 -18.18 1.34
C MET A 82 -4.45 -18.30 2.31
N GLU A 83 -4.62 -18.92 3.48
CA GLU A 83 -3.49 -19.19 4.39
C GLU A 83 -2.52 -20.23 3.83
N LYS A 84 -3.05 -21.28 3.19
CA LYS A 84 -2.23 -22.33 2.57
C LYS A 84 -1.42 -21.83 1.39
N ASN A 85 -1.97 -20.92 0.59
CA ASN A 85 -1.28 -20.32 -0.53
C ASN A 85 -1.58 -18.81 -0.62
N PRO A 86 -0.82 -17.98 0.12
CA PRO A 86 -1.00 -16.53 0.12
C PRO A 86 -0.76 -15.86 -1.24
N GLN A 87 -0.10 -16.56 -2.17
CA GLN A 87 0.20 -16.10 -3.52
C GLN A 87 -0.88 -16.48 -4.54
N SER A 88 -1.90 -17.24 -4.11
CA SER A 88 -2.99 -17.65 -4.97
C SER A 88 -3.72 -16.43 -5.52
N THR A 89 -4.07 -16.49 -6.80
CA THR A 89 -5.06 -15.56 -7.35
C THR A 89 -6.46 -15.89 -6.81
N PHE A 90 -7.41 -14.98 -6.97
CA PHE A 90 -8.78 -15.20 -6.49
C PHE A 90 -9.55 -16.24 -7.33
N THR A 91 -9.10 -16.53 -8.57
CA THR A 91 -9.79 -17.42 -9.50
C THR A 91 -9.82 -18.88 -9.04
N PRO A 92 -8.69 -19.53 -8.69
CA PRO A 92 -8.70 -20.92 -8.23
C PRO A 92 -9.51 -21.10 -6.94
N VAL A 93 -9.37 -20.18 -5.99
CA VAL A 93 -10.12 -20.22 -4.71
C VAL A 93 -11.62 -20.08 -4.95
N ALA A 94 -12.02 -19.24 -5.90
CA ALA A 94 -13.42 -19.08 -6.27
C ALA A 94 -14.01 -20.36 -6.89
N VAL A 95 -13.25 -21.02 -7.78
CA VAL A 95 -13.67 -22.28 -8.42
C VAL A 95 -13.78 -23.41 -7.39
N GLU A 96 -12.78 -23.57 -6.51
CA GLU A 96 -12.75 -24.61 -5.47
C GLU A 96 -13.95 -24.49 -4.51
N ASN A 97 -14.38 -23.27 -4.21
CA ASN A 97 -15.46 -22.98 -3.26
C ASN A 97 -16.83 -22.77 -3.94
N GLU A 98 -16.92 -22.94 -5.26
CA GLU A 98 -18.11 -22.71 -6.07
C GLU A 98 -18.74 -21.33 -5.81
N VAL A 99 -17.91 -20.28 -5.87
CA VAL A 99 -18.32 -18.88 -5.69
C VAL A 99 -17.75 -18.00 -6.80
N SER A 100 -18.27 -16.78 -6.93
CA SER A 100 -17.67 -15.78 -7.82
C SER A 100 -16.39 -15.18 -7.22
N GLN A 101 -15.49 -14.66 -8.05
CA GLN A 101 -14.30 -13.94 -7.55
C GLN A 101 -14.67 -12.72 -6.70
N THR A 102 -15.72 -11.97 -7.10
CA THR A 102 -16.24 -10.82 -6.35
C THR A 102 -16.67 -11.21 -4.95
N THR A 103 -17.21 -12.43 -4.79
CA THR A 103 -17.57 -12.99 -3.49
C THR A 103 -16.34 -13.22 -2.61
N VAL A 104 -15.27 -13.80 -3.16
CA VAL A 104 -14.01 -14.03 -2.44
C VAL A 104 -13.42 -12.70 -1.97
N LEU A 105 -13.32 -11.72 -2.86
CA LEU A 105 -12.85 -10.37 -2.54
C LEU A 105 -13.65 -9.71 -1.41
N ARG A 106 -14.98 -9.82 -1.45
CA ARG A 106 -15.85 -9.30 -0.40
C ARG A 106 -15.59 -9.99 0.95
N ILE A 107 -15.47 -11.31 0.96
CA ILE A 107 -15.20 -12.08 2.17
C ILE A 107 -13.85 -11.68 2.78
N LEU A 108 -12.83 -11.56 1.94
CA LEU A 108 -11.51 -11.12 2.38
C LEU A 108 -11.52 -9.70 2.95
N GLY A 109 -12.28 -8.78 2.33
CA GLY A 109 -12.49 -7.44 2.87
C GLY A 109 -13.23 -7.43 4.20
N GLU A 110 -14.26 -8.26 4.37
CA GLU A 110 -14.98 -8.41 5.65
C GLU A 110 -14.09 -8.98 6.77
N GLU A 111 -13.12 -9.83 6.42
CA GLU A 111 -12.18 -10.46 7.35
C GLU A 111 -10.85 -9.70 7.47
N ASN A 112 -10.77 -8.47 6.95
CA ASN A 112 -9.58 -7.60 7.01
C ASN A 112 -8.30 -8.19 6.38
N TYR A 113 -8.43 -9.02 5.35
CA TYR A 113 -7.30 -9.43 4.55
C TYR A 113 -6.84 -8.29 3.65
N HIS A 114 -5.52 -8.03 3.66
CA HIS A 114 -4.90 -6.98 2.87
C HIS A 114 -3.88 -7.56 1.90
N PRO A 115 -3.84 -7.08 0.64
CA PRO A 115 -2.76 -7.43 -0.27
C PRO A 115 -1.48 -6.74 0.18
N TYR A 116 -0.42 -7.52 0.37
CA TYR A 116 0.93 -7.01 0.62
C TYR A 116 1.77 -7.09 -0.65
N LYS A 117 2.62 -6.10 -0.87
CA LYS A 117 3.59 -6.11 -1.97
C LYS A 117 4.83 -6.87 -1.53
N PHE A 118 5.35 -7.74 -2.39
CA PHE A 118 6.65 -8.36 -2.18
C PHE A 118 7.74 -7.28 -2.18
N GLN A 119 8.65 -7.36 -1.22
CA GLN A 119 9.90 -6.63 -1.26
C GLN A 119 10.89 -7.51 -2.01
N LEU A 120 11.34 -7.04 -3.18
CA LEU A 120 12.45 -7.67 -3.87
C LEU A 120 13.72 -7.27 -3.13
N VAL A 121 14.32 -8.23 -2.44
CA VAL A 121 15.63 -8.07 -1.78
C VAL A 121 16.67 -8.85 -2.58
N GLN A 122 17.93 -8.46 -2.47
CA GLN A 122 19.02 -9.22 -3.07
C GLN A 122 19.05 -10.63 -2.49
N GLU A 123 19.39 -11.61 -3.32
CA GLU A 123 19.60 -12.98 -2.89
C GLU A 123 20.79 -13.04 -1.93
N LEU A 124 20.55 -13.50 -0.71
CA LEU A 124 21.60 -13.71 0.29
C LEU A 124 22.11 -15.15 0.15
N ASN A 125 23.43 -15.31 0.15
CA ASN A 125 24.07 -16.61 0.30
C ASN A 125 23.88 -17.13 1.73
N GLU A 126 24.03 -18.45 1.93
CA GLU A 126 23.87 -19.09 3.25
C GLU A 126 24.80 -18.49 4.33
N ASP A 127 26.00 -18.03 3.94
CA ASP A 127 26.99 -17.41 4.84
C ASP A 127 26.72 -15.93 5.17
N ASP A 128 25.89 -15.24 4.38
CA ASP A 128 25.73 -13.79 4.49
C ASP A 128 25.12 -13.34 5.83
N PRO A 129 24.15 -14.05 6.44
CA PRO A 129 23.65 -13.72 7.78
C PRO A 129 24.76 -13.70 8.84
N ASP A 130 25.64 -14.71 8.84
CA ASP A 130 26.74 -14.81 9.82
C ASP A 130 27.77 -13.71 9.61
N ARG A 131 28.13 -13.42 8.36
CA ARG A 131 29.04 -12.31 8.01
C ARG A 131 28.49 -10.95 8.43
N ARG A 132 27.18 -10.74 8.22
CA ARG A 132 26.50 -9.50 8.63
C ARG A 132 26.44 -9.38 10.15
N LEU A 133 26.19 -10.47 10.87
CA LEU A 133 26.21 -10.48 12.34
C LEU A 133 27.60 -10.13 12.86
N GLN A 134 28.64 -10.76 12.33
CA GLN A 134 30.03 -10.48 12.71
C GLN A 134 30.42 -9.02 12.45
N PHE A 135 29.98 -8.46 11.33
CA PHE A 135 30.18 -7.04 11.03
C PHE A 135 29.50 -6.15 12.08
N CYS A 136 28.23 -6.42 12.41
CA CYS A 136 27.49 -5.69 13.44
C CYS A 136 28.19 -5.76 14.80
N GLU A 137 28.64 -6.94 15.23
CA GLU A 137 29.39 -7.12 16.48
C GLU A 137 30.70 -6.32 16.49
N THR A 138 31.45 -6.37 15.39
CA THR A 138 32.69 -5.60 15.23
C THR A 138 32.42 -4.10 15.33
N MET A 139 31.38 -3.61 14.64
CA MET A 139 31.00 -2.20 14.67
C MET A 139 30.54 -1.74 16.05
N MET A 140 29.77 -2.56 16.77
CA MET A 140 29.36 -2.26 18.14
C MET A 140 30.57 -2.12 19.07
N ASN A 141 31.55 -3.02 18.97
CA ASN A 141 32.78 -2.94 19.77
C ASN A 141 33.62 -1.71 19.44
N LEU A 142 33.72 -1.34 18.15
CA LEU A 142 34.41 -0.12 17.73
C LEU A 142 33.72 1.13 18.28
N CYS A 143 32.38 1.20 18.23
CA CYS A 143 31.61 2.31 18.80
C CYS A 143 31.79 2.43 20.33
N GLN A 144 31.93 1.30 21.04
CA GLN A 144 32.19 1.31 22.48
C GLN A 144 33.61 1.79 22.82
N THR A 145 34.59 1.43 21.98
CA THR A 145 36.00 1.75 22.21
C THR A 145 36.36 3.18 21.76
N ASN A 146 35.74 3.66 20.69
CA ASN A 146 35.97 4.99 20.12
C ASN A 146 34.65 5.77 20.04
N SER A 147 34.46 6.70 20.98
CA SER A 147 33.27 7.57 21.03
C SER A 147 33.15 8.49 19.80
N ASN A 148 34.26 8.80 19.14
CA ASN A 148 34.32 9.69 17.98
C ASN A 148 34.28 8.97 16.63
N LEU A 149 34.12 7.64 16.63
CA LEU A 149 34.12 6.82 15.41
C LEU A 149 33.16 7.35 14.33
N HIS A 150 31.98 7.85 14.74
CA HIS A 150 30.98 8.43 13.83
C HIS A 150 31.45 9.68 13.07
N GLN A 151 32.51 10.35 13.55
CA GLN A 151 33.13 11.50 12.90
C GLN A 151 34.31 11.11 12.01
N GLU A 152 34.82 9.89 12.18
CA GLU A 152 36.03 9.38 11.53
C GLU A 152 35.70 8.38 10.42
N ILE A 153 34.45 7.93 10.27
CA ILE A 153 34.05 7.04 9.18
C ILE A 153 33.60 7.86 7.96
N LEU A 154 34.31 7.68 6.84
CA LEU A 154 33.89 8.03 5.49
C LEU A 154 33.02 6.91 4.92
N VAL A 155 31.72 7.16 4.84
CA VAL A 155 30.77 6.30 4.12
C VAL A 155 30.69 6.81 2.69
N SER A 156 30.84 5.92 1.72
CA SER A 156 30.78 6.26 0.31
C SER A 156 29.85 5.33 -0.46
N ASP A 157 29.29 5.84 -1.54
CA ASP A 157 28.51 5.06 -2.48
C ASP A 157 28.65 5.61 -3.90
N GLU A 158 28.37 4.77 -4.86
CA GLU A 158 28.40 5.06 -6.29
C GLU A 158 27.00 4.88 -6.87
N VAL A 159 26.53 5.90 -7.59
CA VAL A 159 25.31 5.78 -8.39
C VAL A 159 25.65 5.83 -9.87
N THR A 160 25.29 4.77 -10.58
CA THR A 160 25.32 4.74 -12.04
C THR A 160 23.96 5.17 -12.58
N GLU A 161 23.86 6.41 -13.03
CA GLU A 161 22.66 6.87 -13.73
C GLU A 161 22.86 6.74 -15.25
N PRO A 162 21.91 6.13 -15.99
CA PRO A 162 21.90 6.28 -17.44
C PRO A 162 21.69 7.77 -17.76
N SER A 163 22.61 8.38 -18.51
CA SER A 163 22.55 9.79 -18.93
C SER A 163 21.25 10.20 -19.67
N LYS A 164 20.47 9.22 -20.12
CA LYS A 164 19.10 9.46 -20.57
C LYS A 164 18.23 9.63 -19.33
N LEU A 165 17.88 10.91 -19.06
CA LEU A 165 16.81 11.34 -18.16
C LEU A 165 15.85 10.19 -17.89
N HIS A 166 15.71 9.80 -16.63
CA HIS A 166 14.65 8.92 -16.17
C HIS A 166 13.36 9.30 -16.91
N ARG A 167 12.90 8.41 -17.80
CA ARG A 167 11.57 8.46 -18.39
C ARG A 167 10.58 8.18 -17.29
N TYR A 168 10.40 9.14 -16.40
CA TYR A 168 9.13 9.27 -15.72
C TYR A 168 8.09 9.26 -16.82
N SER A 169 7.12 8.37 -16.69
CA SER A 169 5.97 8.28 -17.58
C SER A 169 5.26 9.63 -17.54
N GLU A 170 5.68 10.55 -18.38
CA GLU A 170 5.00 11.82 -18.56
C GLU A 170 3.58 11.45 -19.00
N PRO A 171 2.56 11.78 -18.20
CA PRO A 171 1.21 11.42 -18.54
C PRO A 171 0.79 12.27 -19.74
N TYR A 172 0.68 11.62 -20.89
CA TYR A 172 0.16 12.25 -22.07
C TYR A 172 -1.35 12.04 -22.16
N TRP A 173 -2.08 13.13 -22.32
CA TRP A 173 -3.53 13.10 -22.51
C TRP A 173 -3.82 13.32 -24.00
N SER A 174 -4.53 12.37 -24.62
CA SER A 174 -4.97 12.47 -26.02
C SER A 174 -6.39 11.93 -26.17
N TRP A 175 -7.17 12.54 -27.08
CA TRP A 175 -8.52 12.10 -27.43
C TRP A 175 -8.54 10.81 -28.27
N THR A 176 -7.40 10.45 -28.87
CA THR A 176 -7.22 9.23 -29.68
C THR A 176 -5.85 8.62 -29.39
N ASN A 177 -5.71 7.29 -29.55
CA ASN A 177 -4.44 6.59 -29.32
C ASN A 177 -3.37 7.08 -30.31
N PRO A 178 -2.30 7.76 -29.84
CA PRO A 178 -1.30 8.35 -30.72
C PRO A 178 -0.26 7.35 -31.23
N HIS A 179 -0.28 6.08 -30.78
CA HIS A 179 0.69 5.05 -31.15
C HIS A 179 2.15 5.52 -31.02
N TRP A 180 2.48 6.26 -29.95
CA TRP A 180 3.84 6.74 -29.78
C TRP A 180 4.81 5.60 -29.53
N ILE A 181 5.89 5.63 -30.31
CA ILE A 181 7.03 4.73 -30.19
C ILE A 181 8.16 5.57 -29.62
N ILE A 182 8.66 5.19 -28.45
CA ILE A 182 9.85 5.80 -27.87
C ILE A 182 10.95 4.75 -27.84
N GLU A 183 12.07 5.02 -28.50
CA GLU A 183 13.23 4.10 -28.53
C GLU A 183 13.87 3.99 -27.14
N ALA A 184 13.43 3.01 -26.33
CA ALA A 184 13.81 2.89 -24.91
C ALA A 184 15.20 2.32 -24.66
N HIS A 185 15.75 1.57 -25.62
CA HIS A 185 16.99 0.84 -25.42
C HIS A 185 17.95 1.12 -26.58
N THR A 186 18.98 1.93 -26.31
CA THR A 186 20.18 1.99 -27.15
C THR A 186 21.15 0.92 -26.68
N GLN A 187 21.78 0.17 -27.60
CA GLN A 187 22.80 -0.85 -27.26
C GLN A 187 24.01 -0.27 -26.51
N HIS A 188 24.25 1.04 -26.63
CA HIS A 188 25.31 1.77 -25.93
C HIS A 188 24.70 2.93 -25.12
N PRO A 189 24.08 2.69 -23.97
CA PRO A 189 23.65 3.77 -23.10
C PRO A 189 24.89 4.46 -22.52
N GLN A 190 25.00 5.77 -22.68
CA GLN A 190 25.98 6.57 -21.93
C GLN A 190 25.61 6.50 -20.45
N LYS A 191 26.53 5.98 -19.63
CA LYS A 191 26.39 5.89 -18.17
C LYS A 191 27.18 7.02 -17.52
N LEU A 192 26.56 7.71 -16.58
CA LEU A 192 27.23 8.64 -15.71
C LEU A 192 27.40 7.95 -14.35
N ASN A 193 28.64 7.80 -13.91
CA ASN A 193 28.92 7.32 -12.56
C ASN A 193 29.16 8.53 -11.67
N VAL A 194 28.40 8.63 -10.58
CA VAL A 194 28.58 9.68 -9.58
C VAL A 194 29.01 9.01 -8.29
N TRP A 195 30.17 9.39 -7.79
CA TRP A 195 30.64 8.99 -6.47
C TRP A 195 30.28 10.08 -5.47
N ALA A 196 29.76 9.69 -4.30
CA ALA A 196 29.56 10.61 -3.19
C ALA A 196 30.00 9.98 -1.87
N GLY A 197 30.61 10.81 -1.02
CA GLY A 197 31.08 10.42 0.29
C GLY A 197 30.64 11.38 1.38
N ILE A 198 30.34 10.85 2.56
CA ILE A 198 29.99 11.60 3.77
C ILE A 198 30.89 11.19 4.93
N VAL A 199 31.46 12.19 5.61
CA VAL A 199 32.23 12.02 6.86
C VAL A 199 31.65 12.98 7.88
N ALA A 200 31.34 12.50 9.09
CA ALA A 200 30.74 13.31 10.14
C ALA A 200 29.48 14.05 9.64
N ASN A 201 29.58 15.38 9.49
CA ASN A 201 28.53 16.27 8.99
C ASN A 201 28.91 16.94 7.66
N ARG A 202 29.90 16.41 6.94
CA ARG A 202 30.44 16.98 5.70
C ARG A 202 30.26 16.01 4.54
N ILE A 203 29.77 16.55 3.43
CA ILE A 203 29.80 15.87 2.14
C ILE A 203 31.16 16.18 1.52
N ILE A 204 31.94 15.15 1.19
CA ILE A 204 33.29 15.29 0.62
C ILE A 204 33.22 15.66 -0.88
N GLY A 205 32.09 15.37 -1.53
CA GLY A 205 31.74 15.89 -2.85
C GLY A 205 31.07 14.85 -3.74
N THR A 206 30.41 15.33 -4.79
CA THR A 206 29.95 14.52 -5.92
C THR A 206 31.03 14.52 -6.99
N PHE A 207 31.74 13.41 -7.16
CA PHE A 207 32.72 13.26 -8.24
C PHE A 207 32.05 12.59 -9.43
N PHE A 208 32.15 13.25 -10.58
CA PHE A 208 31.64 12.71 -11.84
C PHE A 208 32.73 11.85 -12.46
N LEU A 209 32.49 10.54 -12.49
CA LEU A 209 33.37 9.57 -13.13
C LEU A 209 32.81 9.34 -14.54
N GLU A 210 33.40 10.03 -15.50
CA GLU A 210 33.01 9.90 -16.91
C GLU A 210 33.38 8.51 -17.43
N GLU A 211 32.45 7.90 -18.18
CA GLU A 211 32.55 6.57 -18.79
C GLU A 211 32.43 5.37 -17.81
N THR A 212 32.73 4.17 -18.29
CA THR A 212 32.59 2.92 -17.52
C THR A 212 33.61 2.87 -16.39
N LEU A 213 33.15 2.68 -15.15
CA LEU A 213 34.02 2.52 -14.00
C LEU A 213 34.78 1.19 -14.07
N THR A 214 36.10 1.27 -14.15
CA THR A 214 37.02 0.12 -14.02
C THR A 214 37.80 0.25 -12.72
N GLY A 215 38.35 -0.85 -12.19
CA GLY A 215 39.14 -0.81 -10.97
C GLY A 215 40.37 0.11 -11.05
N GLU A 216 41.01 0.20 -12.23
CA GLU A 216 42.15 1.10 -12.48
C GLU A 216 41.74 2.57 -12.39
N ARG A 217 40.60 2.94 -13.01
CA ARG A 217 40.08 4.31 -12.92
C ARG A 217 39.58 4.66 -11.54
N TYR A 218 39.01 3.70 -10.83
CA TYR A 218 38.62 3.92 -9.45
C TYR A 218 39.86 4.17 -8.58
N LEU A 219 40.94 3.41 -8.77
CA LEU A 219 42.22 3.65 -8.10
C LEU A 219 42.81 5.02 -8.44
N GLU A 220 42.81 5.40 -9.72
CA GLU A 220 43.26 6.74 -10.16
C GLU A 220 42.43 7.84 -9.52
N PHE A 221 41.11 7.67 -9.44
CA PHE A 221 40.21 8.57 -8.73
C PHE A 221 40.57 8.69 -7.24
N LEU A 222 40.76 7.57 -6.55
CA LEU A 222 41.13 7.55 -5.14
C LEU A 222 42.44 8.30 -4.90
N GLN A 223 43.47 8.03 -5.70
CA GLN A 223 44.81 8.58 -5.53
C GLN A 223 44.91 10.06 -5.92
N ASN A 224 44.31 10.45 -7.03
CA ASN A 224 44.51 11.78 -7.61
C ASN A 224 43.47 12.80 -7.16
N TYR A 225 42.31 12.36 -6.64
CA TYR A 225 41.20 13.26 -6.30
C TYR A 225 40.72 13.07 -4.86
N LEU A 226 40.39 11.83 -4.45
CA LEU A 226 39.79 11.63 -3.13
C LEU A 226 40.81 11.83 -1.99
N ILE A 227 41.96 11.17 -2.04
CA ILE A 227 42.98 11.26 -0.98
C ILE A 227 43.45 12.71 -0.79
N PRO A 228 43.79 13.48 -1.85
CA PRO A 228 44.13 14.90 -1.69
C PRO A 228 42.99 15.72 -1.10
N ALA A 229 41.73 15.48 -1.49
CA ALA A 229 40.58 16.19 -0.92
C ALA A 229 40.41 15.88 0.57
N LEU A 230 40.63 14.64 0.98
CA LEU A 230 40.57 14.23 2.38
C LEU A 230 41.74 14.79 3.19
N ALA A 231 42.95 14.83 2.65
CA ALA A 231 44.12 15.42 3.31
C ALA A 231 43.92 16.91 3.62
N VAL A 232 43.22 17.65 2.76
CA VAL A 232 42.88 19.06 3.03
C VAL A 232 41.88 19.21 4.17
N ILE A 233 40.91 18.29 4.29
CA ILE A 233 39.81 18.39 5.26
C ILE A 233 40.20 17.78 6.62
N PHE A 234 40.97 16.69 6.59
CA PHE A 234 41.44 15.91 7.72
C PHE A 234 42.96 15.71 7.59
N PRO A 235 43.76 16.76 7.76
CA PRO A 235 45.20 16.69 7.54
C PRO A 235 45.88 15.79 8.58
N ASN A 236 46.82 14.97 8.12
CA ASN A 236 47.71 14.24 9.03
C ASN A 236 48.75 15.20 9.63
N GLU A 237 49.06 15.01 10.91
CA GLU A 237 50.06 15.84 11.61
C GLU A 237 51.49 15.67 11.06
N ASN A 238 51.81 14.49 10.50
CA ASN A 238 53.17 14.15 10.07
C ASN A 238 53.39 14.32 8.55
N ASP A 239 52.33 14.25 7.75
CA ASP A 239 52.40 14.34 6.29
C ASP A 239 51.12 14.98 5.73
N THR A 240 51.22 16.22 5.28
CA THR A 240 50.07 16.99 4.81
C THR A 240 49.46 16.50 3.51
N ASP A 241 50.15 15.60 2.79
CA ASP A 241 49.66 15.05 1.52
C ASP A 241 48.72 13.83 1.73
N ILE A 242 48.60 13.34 2.97
CA ILE A 242 47.71 12.23 3.32
C ILE A 242 46.70 12.63 4.41
N PRO A 243 45.53 11.99 4.44
CA PRO A 243 44.56 12.20 5.50
C PRO A 243 45.00 11.60 6.84
N ASP A 244 44.35 12.04 7.91
CA ASP A 244 44.56 11.52 9.26
C ASP A 244 44.37 9.99 9.31
N ASN A 245 45.30 9.31 10.00
CA ASN A 245 45.30 7.86 10.18
C ASN A 245 44.08 7.32 10.96
N THR A 246 43.35 8.20 11.63
CA THR A 246 42.09 7.87 12.32
C THR A 246 40.92 7.71 11.34
N LEU A 247 41.01 8.30 10.14
CA LEU A 247 39.97 8.22 9.14
C LEU A 247 39.79 6.78 8.65
N CYS A 248 38.54 6.35 8.59
CA CYS A 248 38.14 4.99 8.25
C CYS A 248 37.29 5.04 6.97
N PHE A 249 37.67 4.29 5.95
CA PHE A 249 36.95 4.29 4.67
C PHE A 249 36.02 3.07 4.56
N GLN A 250 34.76 3.33 4.20
CA GLN A 250 33.73 2.31 3.99
C GLN A 250 33.11 2.48 2.58
N GLN A 251 33.06 1.34 1.86
CA GLN A 251 32.48 1.21 0.52
C GLN A 251 31.71 -0.13 0.41
N ASP A 252 30.79 -0.22 -0.54
CA ASP A 252 30.06 -1.46 -0.86
C ASP A 252 31.02 -2.61 -1.26
N GLY A 253 30.66 -3.84 -0.86
CA GLY A 253 31.48 -5.05 -1.04
C GLY A 253 32.64 -5.23 -0.05
N ALA A 254 32.96 -4.23 0.78
CA ALA A 254 33.97 -4.37 1.83
C ALA A 254 33.40 -5.07 3.08
N LEU A 255 33.86 -6.29 3.36
CA LEU A 255 33.50 -7.05 4.57
C LEU A 255 34.02 -6.42 5.88
N ARG A 256 34.83 -5.35 5.80
CA ARG A 256 35.43 -4.63 6.93
C ARG A 256 35.58 -3.15 6.59
N ILE A 257 35.44 -2.29 7.59
CA ILE A 257 35.95 -0.92 7.52
C ILE A 257 37.48 -1.02 7.46
N MET A 258 38.07 -0.50 6.39
CA MET A 258 39.51 -0.38 6.30
C MET A 258 39.91 0.92 6.97
N ARG A 259 40.84 0.86 7.94
CA ARG A 259 41.56 2.06 8.34
C ARG A 259 42.27 2.59 7.10
N ALA A 260 42.22 3.90 6.89
CA ALA A 260 43.00 4.56 5.86
C ALA A 260 44.50 4.38 6.16
N GLN A 261 45.04 3.21 5.81
CA GLN A 261 46.47 3.01 5.61
C GLN A 261 46.64 3.07 4.09
N PHE A 262 46.83 4.29 3.59
CA PHE A 262 47.20 4.55 2.20
C PHE A 262 48.70 4.30 2.01
#